data_AF-A0A1H8LW98-F1
#
_entry.id   AF-A0A1H8LW98-F1
#
_cell.length_a   1.000
_cell.length_b   1.000
_cell.length_c   1.000
_cell.angle_alpha   90.00
_cell.angle_beta   90.00
_cell.angle_gamma   90.00
#
_symmetry.space_group_name_H-M   'P 1'
#
loop_
_entity.id
_entity.type
_entity.pdbx_description
1 polymer ?
#
loop_
_entity_poly.entity_id
_entity_poly.type
_entity_poly.pdbx_seq_one_letter_code
_entity_poly.pdbx_strand_id
1 'polypeptide(L)'
;MYTAKIIRHRHKYHHYINKDLKSVKEETHFKIVFSHPDELLAFEKWCKQNNGKYLYDKENSCQKGKLPEIKIFKEEICWCDIMTYYLLHITNYQYHSSIHPYKGEVYIRDIELKL
;
A
#
# COMPACT_ATOMS: atom_id res chain seq x y z
N MET A 1 -1.25 -16.56 -11.40
CA MET A 1 -0.55 -15.79 -10.35
C MET A 1 -0.96 -14.32 -10.45
N TYR A 2 -1.45 -13.73 -9.37
CA TYR A 2 -1.68 -12.30 -9.27
C TYR A 2 -0.55 -11.64 -8.51
N THR A 3 -0.24 -10.41 -8.89
CA THR A 3 0.74 -9.53 -8.24
C THR A 3 0.08 -8.27 -7.72
N ALA A 4 0.61 -7.76 -6.60
CA ALA A 4 0.35 -6.43 -6.09
C ALA A 4 1.70 -5.74 -5.83
N LYS A 5 1.79 -4.45 -6.10
CA LYS A 5 3.01 -3.66 -5.88
C LYS A 5 2.67 -2.43 -5.05
N ILE A 6 3.43 -2.23 -3.98
CA ILE A 6 3.41 -0.99 -3.21
C ILE A 6 4.66 -0.22 -3.61
N ILE A 7 4.51 0.83 -4.41
CA ILE A 7 5.64 1.68 -4.83
C ILE A 7 5.78 2.78 -3.78
N ARG A 8 6.74 2.59 -2.87
CA ARG A 8 7.03 3.49 -1.76
C ARG A 8 8.13 4.46 -2.19
N HIS A 9 7.81 5.75 -2.28
CA HIS A 9 8.83 6.80 -2.24
C HIS A 9 8.44 7.85 -1.20
N ARG A 10 9.44 8.25 -0.42
CA ARG A 10 9.38 8.89 0.92
C ARG A 10 8.31 9.98 1.03
N HIS A 11 7.42 9.85 2.01
CA HIS A 11 6.45 10.90 2.33
C HIS A 11 7.19 12.14 2.85
N LYS A 12 6.97 13.30 2.22
CA LYS A 12 7.52 14.61 2.64
C LYS A 12 7.19 14.97 4.10
N TYR A 13 6.16 14.33 4.68
CA TYR A 13 5.58 14.71 5.98
C TYR A 13 5.80 13.69 7.11
N HIS A 14 6.37 12.51 6.85
CA HIS A 14 6.61 11.49 7.89
C HIS A 14 8.11 11.14 7.90
N HIS A 15 8.81 11.71 8.88
CA HIS A 15 10.25 11.56 9.05
C HIS A 15 10.56 10.37 9.97
N TYR A 16 11.41 9.44 9.53
CA TYR A 16 12.15 8.56 10.45
C TYR A 16 13.66 8.63 10.22
N ILE A 17 14.36 8.39 11.32
CA ILE A 17 15.74 8.72 11.70
C ILE A 17 16.78 7.98 10.84
N ASN A 18 17.07 8.47 9.63
CA ASN A 18 18.34 8.14 8.98
C ASN A 18 18.96 9.41 8.39
N LYS A 19 20.20 9.71 8.80
CA LYS A 19 20.93 10.94 8.44
C LYS A 19 21.35 11.00 6.97
N ASP A 20 21.26 9.89 6.24
CA ASP A 20 21.63 9.77 4.81
C ASP A 20 20.59 10.36 3.84
N LEU A 21 19.51 10.96 4.36
CA LEU A 21 18.32 11.30 3.58
C LEU A 21 18.17 12.81 3.29
N LYS A 22 19.17 13.63 3.62
CA LYS A 22 19.11 15.11 3.50
C LYS A 22 19.12 15.66 2.06
N SER A 23 19.30 14.82 1.04
CA SER A 23 19.57 15.27 -0.35
C SER A 23 18.49 14.91 -1.38
N VAL A 24 17.37 14.29 -1.00
CA VAL A 24 16.34 13.91 -1.98
C VAL A 24 15.51 15.15 -2.38
N LYS A 25 15.67 15.58 -3.63
CA LYS A 25 15.00 16.74 -4.26
C LYS A 25 13.87 16.36 -5.23
N GLU A 26 13.59 15.07 -5.41
CA GLU A 26 12.65 14.57 -6.42
C GLU A 26 11.18 14.61 -5.98
N GLU A 27 10.30 14.87 -6.95
CA GLU A 27 8.85 14.90 -6.79
C GLU A 27 8.30 13.50 -6.45
N THR A 28 7.57 13.42 -5.33
CA THR A 28 7.20 12.16 -4.69
C THR A 28 5.94 11.58 -5.33
N HIS A 29 6.04 10.35 -5.85
CA HIS A 29 4.89 9.62 -6.40
C HIS A 29 4.69 8.32 -5.63
N PHE A 30 3.52 8.19 -4.98
CA PHE A 30 3.10 6.96 -4.33
C PHE A 30 2.05 6.25 -5.19
N LYS A 31 2.22 4.94 -5.42
CA LYS A 31 1.28 4.18 -6.23
C LYS A 31 1.13 2.75 -5.73
N ILE A 32 -0.13 2.34 -5.58
CA ILE A 32 -0.50 0.94 -5.40
C ILE A 32 -0.95 0.41 -6.75
N VAL A 33 -0.43 -0.75 -7.14
CA VAL A 33 -0.74 -1.39 -8.41
C VAL A 33 -1.16 -2.82 -8.15
N PHE A 34 -2.41 -3.14 -8.46
CA PHE A 34 -2.90 -4.50 -8.53
C PHE A 34 -2.87 -4.97 -9.98
N SER A 35 -2.43 -6.21 -10.21
CA SER A 35 -2.55 -6.83 -11.54
C SER A 35 -3.93 -7.43 -11.80
N HIS A 36 -4.71 -7.70 -10.74
CA HIS A 36 -6.09 -8.15 -10.85
C HIS A 36 -7.04 -6.94 -10.79
N PRO A 37 -7.91 -6.73 -11.79
CA PRO A 37 -8.74 -5.53 -11.88
C PRO A 37 -9.70 -5.37 -10.69
N ASP A 38 -10.23 -6.48 -10.16
CA ASP A 38 -11.22 -6.42 -9.07
C ASP A 38 -10.60 -6.20 -7.70
N GLU A 39 -9.27 -6.31 -7.55
CA GLU A 39 -8.62 -6.23 -6.24
C GLU A 39 -8.71 -4.80 -5.67
N LEU A 40 -8.67 -3.78 -6.52
CA LEU A 40 -8.90 -2.40 -6.07
C LEU A 40 -10.30 -2.21 -5.51
N LEU A 41 -11.31 -2.76 -6.19
CA LEU A 41 -12.71 -2.69 -5.74
C LEU A 41 -12.89 -3.46 -4.41
N ALA A 42 -12.25 -4.62 -4.30
CA ALA A 42 -12.25 -5.41 -3.06
C ALA A 42 -11.57 -4.65 -1.91
N PHE A 43 -10.46 -3.97 -2.17
CA PHE A 43 -9.77 -3.14 -1.18
C PHE A 43 -10.62 -1.95 -0.73
N GLU A 44 -11.24 -1.24 -1.67
CA GLU A 44 -12.13 -0.10 -1.35
C GLU A 44 -13.35 -0.54 -0.53
N LYS A 45 -13.93 -1.69 -0.86
CA LYS A 45 -15.02 -2.30 -0.10
C LYS A 45 -14.57 -2.67 1.32
N TRP A 46 -13.40 -3.31 1.44
CA TRP A 46 -12.83 -3.65 2.73
C TRP A 46 -12.55 -2.41 3.59
N CYS A 47 -12.03 -1.33 2.99
CA CYS A 47 -11.85 -0.06 3.70
C CYS A 47 -13.18 0.45 4.28
N LYS A 48 -14.25 0.47 3.48
CA LYS A 48 -15.58 0.92 3.93
C LYS A 48 -16.15 0.06 5.06
N GLN A 49 -15.95 -1.26 4.98
CA GLN A 49 -16.40 -2.20 6.02
C GLN A 49 -15.69 -1.99 7.37
N ASN A 50 -14.49 -1.39 7.34
CA ASN A 50 -13.69 -1.09 8.53
C ASN A 50 -13.67 0.42 8.82
N ASN A 51 -14.79 1.12 8.59
CA ASN A 51 -14.96 2.56 8.88
C ASN A 51 -13.98 3.51 8.17
N GLY A 52 -13.32 3.05 7.10
CA GLY A 52 -12.41 3.85 6.28
C GLY A 52 -13.02 4.24 4.92
N LYS A 53 -12.27 5.02 4.15
CA LYS A 53 -12.58 5.36 2.77
C LYS A 53 -11.27 5.61 2.03
N TYR A 54 -10.96 4.74 1.09
CA TYR A 54 -9.83 4.94 0.19
C TYR A 54 -10.21 5.92 -0.93
N LEU A 55 -9.32 6.88 -1.21
CA LEU A 55 -9.43 7.79 -2.35
C LEU A 55 -8.04 8.05 -2.91
N TYR A 56 -7.82 7.73 -4.18
CA TYR A 56 -6.60 8.11 -4.88
C TYR A 56 -6.81 9.42 -5.63
N ASP A 57 -6.10 10.46 -5.23
CA ASP A 57 -6.02 11.72 -5.96
C ASP A 57 -4.98 11.58 -7.08
N LYS A 58 -5.48 11.35 -8.29
CA LYS A 58 -4.64 11.14 -9.47
C LYS A 58 -3.90 12.41 -9.89
N GLU A 59 -4.51 13.59 -9.72
CA GLU A 59 -3.93 14.86 -10.14
C GLU A 59 -2.70 15.19 -9.30
N ASN A 60 -2.81 14.98 -7.99
CA ASN A 60 -1.74 15.24 -7.03
C ASN A 60 -0.90 13.99 -6.71
N SER A 61 -1.17 12.86 -7.38
CA SER A 61 -0.52 11.56 -7.19
C SER A 61 -0.40 11.13 -5.72
N CYS A 62 -1.45 11.39 -4.92
CA CYS A 62 -1.44 11.16 -3.48
C CYS A 62 -2.68 10.39 -3.00
N GLN A 63 -2.55 9.75 -1.85
CA GLN A 63 -3.65 9.03 -1.21
C GLN A 63 -4.34 9.92 -0.20
N LYS A 64 -5.66 9.95 -0.32
CA LYS A 64 -6.56 10.71 0.53
C LYS A 64 -7.61 9.77 1.13
N GLY A 65 -8.42 10.34 1.98
CA GLY A 65 -9.56 9.66 2.59
C GLY A 65 -9.33 9.36 4.06
N LYS A 66 -10.08 8.37 4.57
CA LYS A 66 -10.09 7.99 5.98
C LYS A 66 -9.45 6.61 6.12
N LEU A 67 -8.41 6.49 6.93
CA LEU A 67 -7.79 5.19 7.21
C LEU A 67 -8.81 4.24 7.87
N PRO A 68 -8.84 2.95 7.50
CA PRO A 68 -9.63 1.95 8.19
C PRO A 68 -9.25 1.82 9.67
N GLU A 69 -10.24 1.60 10.53
CA GLU A 69 -10.07 1.40 11.97
C GLU A 69 -9.76 -0.07 12.26
N ILE A 70 -8.48 -0.42 12.33
CA ILE A 70 -8.03 -1.79 12.62
C ILE A 70 -7.41 -1.84 14.02
N LYS A 71 -7.92 -2.73 14.89
CA LYS A 71 -7.55 -2.80 16.32
C LYS A 71 -6.05 -3.00 16.59
N ILE A 72 -5.31 -3.61 15.67
CA ILE A 72 -3.87 -3.86 15.84
C ILE A 72 -3.04 -2.58 15.71
N PHE A 73 -3.54 -1.60 14.97
CA PHE A 73 -2.88 -0.31 14.81
C PHE A 73 -3.28 0.61 15.96
N LYS A 74 -2.34 0.77 16.89
CA LYS A 74 -2.50 1.61 18.09
C LYS A 74 -1.73 2.93 18.01
N GLU A 75 -0.91 3.09 16.97
CA GLU A 75 0.01 4.21 16.77
C GLU A 75 -0.28 4.91 15.44
N GLU A 76 0.55 5.89 15.10
CA GLU A 76 0.54 6.54 13.80
C GLU A 76 0.77 5.52 12.69
N ILE A 77 -0.14 5.49 11.72
CA ILE A 77 -0.11 4.58 10.57
C ILE A 77 -0.31 5.34 9.27
N CYS A 78 0.19 4.78 8.17
CA CYS A 78 -0.04 5.30 6.84
C CYS A 78 -0.76 4.26 5.95
N TRP A 79 -1.14 4.70 4.75
CA TRP A 79 -1.78 3.81 3.78
C TRP A 79 -0.91 2.63 3.34
N CYS A 80 0.42 2.72 3.42
CA CYS A 80 1.30 1.58 3.15
C CYS A 80 1.09 0.47 4.17
N ASP A 81 0.94 0.82 5.45
CA ASP A 81 0.72 -0.14 6.53
C ASP A 81 -0.64 -0.82 6.37
N ILE A 82 -1.68 -0.02 6.09
CA ILE A 82 -3.02 -0.52 5.81
C ILE A 82 -3.02 -1.48 4.61
N MET A 83 -2.34 -1.11 3.52
CA MET A 83 -2.28 -1.94 2.32
C MET A 83 -1.49 -3.22 2.56
N THR A 84 -0.34 -3.12 3.23
CA THR A 84 0.48 -4.29 3.58
C THR A 84 -0.32 -5.26 4.44
N TYR A 85 -1.07 -4.73 5.41
CA TYR A 85 -1.95 -5.54 6.25
C TYR A 85 -3.06 -6.21 5.43
N TYR A 86 -3.72 -5.46 4.55
CA TYR A 86 -4.74 -6.02 3.66
C TYR A 86 -4.19 -7.18 2.82
N LEU A 87 -3.05 -6.97 2.16
CA LEU A 87 -2.40 -7.97 1.31
C LEU A 87 -2.04 -9.24 2.10
N LEU A 88 -1.33 -9.08 3.22
CA LEU A 88 -0.79 -10.21 3.98
C LEU A 88 -1.83 -10.95 4.83
N HIS A 89 -2.79 -10.22 5.40
CA HIS A 89 -3.69 -10.78 6.43
C HIS A 89 -5.14 -10.91 5.99
N ILE A 90 -5.55 -10.26 4.88
CA ILE A 90 -6.94 -10.31 4.40
C ILE A 90 -7.05 -11.08 3.09
N THR A 91 -6.10 -10.91 2.16
CA THR A 91 -6.23 -11.42 0.80
C THR A 91 -5.25 -12.53 0.42
N ASN A 92 -4.49 -13.05 1.38
CA ASN A 92 -3.52 -14.14 1.21
C ASN A 92 -2.43 -13.87 0.16
N TYR A 93 -2.15 -12.60 -0.13
CA TYR A 93 -0.92 -12.26 -0.83
C TYR A 93 0.27 -12.54 0.09
N GLN A 94 1.38 -12.94 -0.51
CA GLN A 94 2.63 -13.17 0.17
C GLN A 94 3.68 -12.19 -0.35
N TYR A 95 4.55 -11.74 0.54
CA TYR A 95 5.70 -10.94 0.15
C TYR A 95 6.58 -11.75 -0.80
N HIS A 96 6.98 -11.14 -1.92
CA HIS A 96 7.81 -11.77 -2.93
C HIS A 96 9.19 -11.14 -3.02
N SER A 97 9.27 -9.81 -3.15
CA SER A 97 10.56 -9.11 -3.30
C SER A 97 10.46 -7.61 -3.04
N SER A 98 11.62 -6.99 -2.83
CA SER A 98 11.79 -5.53 -2.73
C SER A 98 12.17 -4.93 -4.09
N ILE A 99 11.67 -3.73 -4.37
CA ILE A 99 12.09 -2.93 -5.52
C ILE A 99 13.33 -2.13 -5.11
N HIS A 100 14.50 -2.46 -5.65
CA HIS A 100 15.77 -1.84 -5.30
C HIS A 100 15.89 -0.39 -5.85
N PRO A 101 16.53 0.57 -5.14
CA PRO A 101 17.09 0.50 -3.78
C PRO A 101 16.08 1.01 -2.72
N TYR A 102 15.04 0.24 -2.38
CA TYR A 102 13.94 0.64 -1.47
C TYR A 102 12.88 1.58 -2.08
N LYS A 103 12.52 1.32 -3.34
CA LYS A 103 11.44 2.04 -4.05
C LYS A 103 10.05 1.39 -3.86
N GLY A 104 9.96 0.28 -3.14
CA GLY A 104 8.70 -0.44 -2.96
C GLY A 104 8.83 -1.94 -2.70
N GLU A 105 7.69 -2.61 -2.70
CA GLU A 105 7.53 -4.05 -2.44
C GLU A 105 6.63 -4.69 -3.49
N VAL A 106 6.88 -5.96 -3.76
CA VAL A 106 6.09 -6.81 -4.63
C VAL A 106 5.52 -7.96 -3.81
N TYR A 107 4.24 -8.21 -4.01
CA TYR A 107 3.48 -9.29 -3.39
C TYR A 107 2.86 -10.16 -4.48
N ILE A 108 2.72 -11.45 -4.20
CA ILE A 108 2.11 -12.42 -5.10
C ILE A 108 1.00 -13.19 -4.41
N ARG A 109 -0.03 -13.56 -5.15
CA ARG A 109 -1.09 -14.49 -4.72
C ARG A 109 -1.26 -15.53 -5.79
N ASP A 110 -1.16 -16.80 -5.41
CA ASP A 110 -1.46 -17.88 -6.33
C ASP A 110 -2.96 -17.90 -6.64
N ILE A 111 -3.25 -18.15 -7.91
CA ILE A 111 -4.62 -18.41 -8.34
C ILE A 111 -4.72 -19.92 -8.19
N GLU A 112 -5.25 -20.41 -7.08
CA GLU A 112 -5.71 -21.80 -7.08
C GLU A 112 -6.76 -21.89 -8.18
N LEU A 113 -6.37 -22.46 -9.32
CA LEU A 113 -7.33 -23.05 -10.24
C LEU A 113 -7.99 -24.17 -9.44
N LYS A 114 -9.15 -23.89 -8.87
CA LYS A 114 -10.06 -24.95 -8.46
C LYS A 114 -10.40 -25.72 -9.73
N LEU A 115 -9.66 -26.80 -9.97
CA LEU A 115 -10.00 -27.86 -10.92
C LEU A 115 -11.26 -28.58 -10.43
#